data_AF-A0A8D2AN02-F1
#
_entry.id   AF-A0A8D2AN02-F1
#
_cell.length_a   1.000
_cell.length_b   1.000
_cell.length_c   1.000
_cell.angle_alpha   90.00
_cell.angle_beta   90.00
_cell.angle_gamma   90.00
#
_symmetry.space_group_name_H-M   'P 1'
#
loop_
_entity.id
_entity.type
_entity.pdbx_description
1 polymer ?
#
loop_
_entity_poly.entity_id
_entity_poly.type
_entity_poly.pdbx_seq_one_letter_code
_entity_poly.pdbx_strand_id
1 'polypeptide(L)'
;MASPAWTRIPRLETTFTRTLLFGWVLAQVARAAGTPVRAYNLTWKSTNFKTILEWEPKPIDFVYTVQISAGLGDWKSKCFYTTDTECDLTEEIVQDVQQTYSARVLSYPPRNLDTIGSMGDPVLQNAPKFIPYLETKLGQPTIQSFEQVGTKLNVTVQDARTLVRRNGTFLSLRDVFGKDLRYTLYYWKASSTGKKRSSSWEQWCSWSSSSSSSCLYHCISAERPERGRMGRSARH
;
A
#
# COMPACT_ATOMS: atom_id res chain seq x y z
N MET A 1 -41.03 -44.88 91.23
CA MET A 1 -40.78 -45.43 89.89
C MET A 1 -40.83 -44.30 88.89
N ALA A 2 -39.84 -44.28 88.01
CA ALA A 2 -39.45 -43.17 87.15
C ALA A 2 -40.32 -43.01 85.90
N SER A 3 -40.40 -41.77 85.41
CA SER A 3 -40.27 -41.45 83.99
C SER A 3 -39.89 -39.97 83.84
N PRO A 4 -38.73 -39.64 83.24
CA PRO A 4 -38.31 -38.26 83.06
C PRO A 4 -38.87 -37.65 81.78
N ALA A 5 -39.15 -36.35 81.85
CA ALA A 5 -39.47 -35.50 80.72
C ALA A 5 -38.26 -35.36 79.78
N TRP A 6 -38.49 -35.56 78.47
CA TRP A 6 -37.54 -35.26 77.42
C TRP A 6 -38.09 -34.12 76.56
N THR A 7 -37.50 -32.93 76.75
CA THR A 7 -37.56 -31.83 75.79
C THR A 7 -36.83 -32.23 74.51
N ARG A 8 -37.54 -32.24 73.39
CA ARG A 8 -36.94 -32.33 72.05
C ARG A 8 -37.32 -31.08 71.26
N ILE A 9 -36.34 -30.21 71.04
CA ILE A 9 -36.37 -29.23 69.94
C ILE A 9 -35.79 -29.94 68.71
N PRO A 10 -36.44 -29.83 67.54
CA PRO A 10 -35.69 -29.78 66.30
C PRO A 10 -36.04 -28.52 65.49
N ARG A 11 -34.96 -27.74 65.27
CA ARG A 11 -34.54 -27.14 64.00
C ARG A 11 -35.60 -26.43 63.14
N LEU A 12 -35.47 -25.10 63.14
CA LEU A 12 -35.87 -24.21 62.06
C LEU A 12 -35.07 -24.60 60.79
N GLU A 13 -35.68 -25.38 59.90
CA GLU A 13 -35.14 -25.67 58.57
C GLU A 13 -35.38 -24.48 57.65
N THR A 14 -34.26 -23.91 57.23
CA THR A 14 -34.03 -22.78 56.34
C THR A 14 -34.68 -23.01 54.97
N THR A 15 -35.79 -22.34 54.68
CA THR A 15 -36.29 -22.21 53.31
C THR A 15 -35.60 -21.03 52.63
N PHE A 16 -34.35 -21.24 52.21
CA PHE A 16 -33.63 -20.27 51.40
C PHE A 16 -33.00 -20.97 50.19
N THR A 17 -33.80 -21.38 49.21
CA THR A 17 -33.31 -21.65 47.86
C THR A 17 -34.48 -21.87 46.91
N ARG A 18 -35.01 -20.80 46.33
CA ARG A 18 -35.71 -20.92 45.03
C ARG A 18 -35.70 -19.65 44.19
N THR A 19 -34.56 -18.95 44.18
CA THR A 19 -34.35 -17.77 43.33
C THR A 19 -32.91 -17.69 42.84
N LEU A 20 -32.34 -18.82 42.40
CA LEU A 20 -30.96 -18.84 41.88
C LEU A 20 -30.76 -19.88 40.75
N LEU A 21 -31.78 -20.07 39.90
CA LEU A 21 -31.65 -20.91 38.70
C LEU A 21 -32.03 -20.18 37.39
N PHE A 22 -32.47 -18.93 37.44
CA PHE A 22 -32.72 -18.12 36.24
C PHE A 22 -31.61 -17.10 35.93
N GLY A 23 -30.55 -17.05 36.73
CA GLY A 23 -29.40 -16.15 36.52
C GLY A 23 -28.26 -16.76 35.69
N TRP A 24 -28.26 -18.08 35.43
CA TRP A 24 -27.12 -18.76 34.83
C TRP A 24 -27.27 -19.10 33.34
N VAL A 25 -28.49 -18.98 32.78
CA VAL A 25 -28.76 -19.35 31.38
C VAL A 25 -28.37 -18.23 30.39
N LEU A 26 -28.09 -17.01 30.85
CA LEU A 26 -27.76 -15.87 29.97
C LEU A 26 -26.26 -15.55 29.82
N ALA A 27 -25.36 -16.35 30.38
CA ALA A 27 -23.94 -15.99 30.48
C ALA A 27 -22.99 -16.92 29.72
N GLN A 28 -23.34 -17.42 28.53
CA GLN A 28 -22.36 -18.04 27.62
C GLN A 28 -22.81 -17.89 26.16
N VAL A 29 -22.88 -16.66 25.64
CA VAL A 29 -22.62 -16.49 24.20
C VAL A 29 -21.10 -16.56 24.06
N ALA A 30 -20.56 -17.77 23.92
CA ALA A 30 -19.19 -17.93 23.46
C ALA A 30 -19.14 -17.24 22.09
N ARG A 31 -18.45 -16.08 22.03
CA ARG A 31 -18.16 -15.42 20.76
C ARG A 31 -17.34 -16.42 19.96
N ALA A 32 -17.94 -17.05 18.96
CA ALA A 32 -17.23 -17.97 18.10
C ALA A 32 -16.00 -17.24 17.56
N ALA A 33 -14.80 -17.80 17.80
CA ALA A 33 -13.59 -17.24 17.22
C ALA A 33 -13.79 -17.19 15.70
N GLY A 34 -13.68 -15.99 15.11
CA GLY A 34 -13.84 -15.82 13.68
C GLY A 34 -12.88 -16.73 12.93
N THR A 35 -13.39 -17.46 11.95
CA THR A 35 -12.54 -18.22 11.04
C THR A 35 -11.78 -17.24 10.16
N PRO A 36 -10.43 -17.26 10.14
CA PRO A 36 -9.66 -16.34 9.33
C PRO A 36 -10.01 -16.54 7.86
N VAL A 37 -10.44 -15.47 7.21
CA VAL A 37 -10.80 -15.49 5.78
C VAL A 37 -9.57 -15.17 4.96
N ARG A 38 -9.39 -15.90 3.85
CA ARG A 38 -8.32 -15.63 2.87
C ARG A 38 -8.47 -14.22 2.30
N ALA A 39 -7.41 -13.42 2.36
CA ALA A 39 -7.38 -12.14 1.66
C ALA A 39 -7.56 -12.31 0.15
N TYR A 40 -8.16 -11.33 -0.53
CA TYR A 40 -8.36 -11.32 -1.98
C TYR A 40 -8.21 -9.91 -2.54
N ASN A 41 -8.21 -9.77 -3.87
CA ASN A 41 -8.00 -8.50 -4.57
C ASN A 41 -6.68 -7.78 -4.22
N LEU A 42 -5.62 -8.54 -3.91
CA LEU A 42 -4.31 -7.99 -3.58
C LEU A 42 -3.77 -7.13 -4.75
N THR A 43 -3.58 -5.85 -4.50
CA THR A 43 -3.26 -4.86 -5.54
C THR A 43 -2.11 -3.96 -5.08
N TRP A 44 -1.13 -3.77 -5.97
CA TRP A 44 -0.03 -2.83 -5.75
C TRP A 44 -0.45 -1.39 -6.10
N LYS A 45 -0.29 -0.47 -5.16
CA LYS A 45 -0.36 0.98 -5.39
C LYS A 45 1.04 1.56 -5.27
N SER A 46 1.64 1.90 -6.42
CA SER A 46 2.99 2.45 -6.45
C SER A 46 3.06 3.74 -7.26
N THR A 47 3.58 4.81 -6.66
CA THR A 47 3.87 6.08 -7.34
C THR A 47 5.19 6.65 -6.84
N ASN A 48 6.10 6.97 -7.76
CA ASN A 48 7.46 7.44 -7.43
C ASN A 48 8.15 6.54 -6.38
N PHE A 49 7.99 5.23 -6.51
CA PHE A 49 8.49 4.18 -5.61
C PHE A 49 7.88 4.11 -4.20
N LYS A 50 7.03 5.07 -3.79
CA LYS A 50 6.16 4.87 -2.63
C LYS A 50 5.18 3.76 -2.98
N THR A 51 5.24 2.64 -2.28
CA THR A 51 4.54 1.41 -2.67
C THR A 51 3.79 0.79 -1.49
N ILE A 52 2.47 0.70 -1.66
CA ILE A 52 1.52 0.15 -0.70
C ILE A 52 0.85 -1.07 -1.35
N LEU A 53 0.74 -2.17 -0.61
CA LEU A 53 -0.07 -3.31 -1.00
C LEU A 53 -1.44 -3.16 -0.34
N GLU A 54 -2.52 -3.20 -1.12
CA GLU A 54 -3.91 -3.16 -0.64
C GLU A 54 -4.58 -4.52 -0.86
N TRP A 55 -5.56 -4.87 -0.03
CA TRP A 55 -6.34 -6.10 -0.17
C TRP A 55 -7.74 -5.98 0.44
N GLU A 56 -8.54 -7.04 0.31
CA GLU A 56 -9.84 -7.21 0.94
C GLU A 56 -9.90 -8.58 1.65
N PRO A 57 -10.89 -8.85 2.52
CA PRO A 57 -11.87 -7.93 3.08
C PRO A 57 -11.32 -7.15 4.29
N LYS A 58 -12.13 -6.23 4.84
CA LYS A 58 -11.87 -5.73 6.20
C LYS A 58 -12.01 -6.87 7.20
N PRO A 59 -11.06 -7.03 8.14
CA PRO A 59 -11.10 -8.16 9.03
C PRO A 59 -12.21 -8.01 10.09
N ILE A 60 -12.94 -9.10 10.34
CA ILE A 60 -13.95 -9.22 11.40
C ILE A 60 -13.58 -10.44 12.22
N ASP A 61 -13.11 -10.24 13.45
CA ASP A 61 -12.61 -11.32 14.32
C ASP A 61 -11.48 -12.14 13.66
N PHE A 62 -10.52 -11.48 13.00
CA PHE A 62 -9.20 -12.00 12.60
C PHE A 62 -8.24 -10.84 12.31
N VAL A 63 -6.97 -11.09 12.00
CA VAL A 63 -5.94 -10.07 11.70
C VAL A 63 -4.99 -10.51 10.59
N TYR A 64 -4.27 -9.57 10.00
CA TYR A 64 -3.33 -9.82 8.90
C TYR A 64 -1.87 -9.65 9.29
N THR A 65 -0.97 -10.35 8.61
CA THR A 65 0.46 -10.01 8.52
C THR A 65 0.89 -10.12 7.07
N VAL A 66 1.66 -9.16 6.59
CA VAL A 66 2.19 -9.18 5.23
C VAL A 66 3.60 -9.75 5.25
N GLN A 67 3.95 -10.56 4.26
CA GLN A 67 5.32 -10.97 4.01
C GLN A 67 5.73 -10.55 2.60
N ILE A 68 6.98 -10.10 2.47
CA ILE A 68 7.58 -9.70 1.20
C ILE A 68 8.95 -10.36 1.04
N SER A 69 9.30 -10.72 -0.19
CA SER A 69 10.61 -11.25 -0.57
C SER A 69 11.04 -10.65 -1.91
N ALA A 70 12.34 -10.37 -2.05
CA ALA A 70 12.98 -9.99 -3.31
C ALA A 70 13.55 -11.24 -3.99
N GLY A 71 13.04 -11.59 -5.18
CA GLY A 71 13.50 -12.75 -5.94
C GLY A 71 13.32 -14.08 -5.19
N LEU A 72 14.44 -14.77 -4.92
CA LEU A 72 14.52 -16.02 -4.14
C LEU A 72 14.99 -15.78 -2.69
N GLY A 73 15.03 -14.53 -2.23
CA GLY A 73 15.46 -14.19 -0.89
C GLY A 73 14.46 -14.59 0.20
N ASP A 74 14.86 -14.39 1.45
CA ASP A 74 14.03 -14.70 2.61
C ASP A 74 12.76 -13.85 2.67
N TRP A 75 11.72 -14.43 3.28
CA TRP A 75 10.48 -13.72 3.54
C TRP A 75 10.62 -12.82 4.76
N LYS A 76 10.41 -11.51 4.56
CA LYS A 76 10.37 -10.53 5.64
C LYS A 76 8.93 -10.18 5.97
N SER A 77 8.57 -10.30 7.25
CA SER A 77 7.26 -9.89 7.75
C SER A 77 7.17 -8.37 7.95
N LYS A 78 6.04 -7.78 7.58
CA LYS A 78 5.66 -6.37 7.74
C LYS A 78 4.20 -6.30 8.18
N CYS A 79 3.80 -5.15 8.73
CA CYS A 79 2.41 -4.88 9.15
C CYS A 79 1.83 -6.02 10.01
N PHE A 80 2.49 -6.28 11.14
CA PHE A 80 2.24 -7.44 11.99
C PHE A 80 0.88 -7.37 12.68
N TYR A 81 0.10 -8.43 12.56
CA TYR A 81 -1.21 -8.61 13.21
C TYR A 81 -2.12 -7.36 13.07
N THR A 82 -2.13 -6.75 11.89
CA THR A 82 -2.89 -5.53 11.62
C THR A 82 -4.36 -5.83 11.30
N THR A 83 -5.24 -4.88 11.64
CA THR A 83 -6.62 -4.83 11.15
C THR A 83 -6.75 -4.04 9.85
N ASP A 84 -5.67 -3.39 9.41
CA ASP A 84 -5.65 -2.62 8.18
C ASP A 84 -5.73 -3.55 6.97
N THR A 85 -6.28 -3.02 5.88
CA THR A 85 -6.35 -3.68 4.58
C THR A 85 -5.33 -3.11 3.59
N GLU A 86 -4.26 -2.54 4.14
CA GLU A 86 -3.13 -1.99 3.41
C GLU A 86 -1.82 -2.19 4.18
N CYS A 87 -0.70 -2.20 3.47
CA CYS A 87 0.63 -2.25 4.08
C CYS A 87 1.63 -1.48 3.23
N ASP A 88 2.32 -0.53 3.87
CA ASP A 88 3.44 0.18 3.26
C ASP A 88 4.67 -0.74 3.20
N LEU A 89 5.08 -1.08 1.98
CA LEU A 89 6.22 -1.95 1.68
C LEU A 89 7.39 -1.17 1.05
N THR A 90 7.31 0.17 1.08
CA THR A 90 8.26 1.04 0.40
C THR A 90 9.70 0.77 0.81
N GLU A 91 9.98 0.65 2.12
CA GLU A 91 11.34 0.46 2.64
C GLU A 91 12.02 -0.82 2.16
N GLU A 92 11.24 -1.86 1.86
CA GLU A 92 11.77 -3.13 1.35
C GLU A 92 11.98 -3.06 -0.17
N ILE A 93 11.09 -2.36 -0.86
CA ILE A 93 11.07 -2.19 -2.30
C ILE A 93 12.18 -1.27 -2.81
N VAL A 94 12.49 -0.22 -2.04
CA VAL A 94 13.50 0.77 -2.44
C VAL A 94 14.94 0.31 -2.24
N GLN A 95 15.15 -0.87 -1.65
CA GLN A 95 16.48 -1.47 -1.51
C GLN A 95 17.06 -1.85 -2.87
N ASP A 96 16.24 -2.42 -3.76
CA ASP A 96 16.61 -2.68 -5.15
C ASP A 96 15.38 -2.63 -6.05
N VAL A 97 15.17 -1.47 -6.68
CA VAL A 97 14.00 -1.25 -7.55
C VAL A 97 14.00 -2.08 -8.83
N GLN A 98 15.11 -2.73 -9.18
CA GLN A 98 15.20 -3.59 -10.37
C GLN A 98 14.75 -5.03 -10.09
N GLN A 99 14.62 -5.41 -8.82
CA GLN A 99 14.21 -6.76 -8.44
C GLN A 99 12.74 -7.03 -8.73
N THR A 100 12.42 -8.33 -8.86
CA THR A 100 11.05 -8.81 -8.81
C THR A 100 10.67 -9.15 -7.38
N TYR A 101 9.67 -8.46 -6.85
CA TYR A 101 9.14 -8.69 -5.52
C TYR A 101 7.95 -9.64 -5.54
N SER A 102 7.91 -10.48 -4.51
CA SER A 102 6.78 -11.32 -4.17
C SER A 102 6.22 -10.85 -2.84
N ALA A 103 4.91 -10.74 -2.71
CA ALA A 103 4.27 -10.48 -1.44
C ALA A 103 3.12 -11.45 -1.20
N ARG A 104 2.80 -11.67 0.07
CA ARG A 104 1.68 -12.49 0.49
C ARG A 104 1.07 -11.95 1.78
N VAL A 105 -0.24 -12.06 1.90
CA VAL A 105 -1.00 -11.66 3.09
C VAL A 105 -1.42 -12.93 3.82
N LEU A 106 -1.08 -13.00 5.10
CA LEU A 106 -1.37 -14.11 6.00
C LEU A 106 -2.48 -13.68 6.96
N SER A 107 -3.52 -14.50 7.08
CA SER A 107 -4.69 -14.22 7.90
C SER A 107 -4.66 -15.12 9.12
N TYR A 108 -4.67 -14.52 10.30
CA TYR A 108 -4.59 -15.19 11.59
C TYR A 108 -5.88 -15.00 12.37
N PRO A 109 -6.34 -16.02 13.10
CA PRO A 109 -7.43 -15.82 14.06
C PRO A 109 -7.00 -14.77 15.12
N PRO A 110 -7.95 -14.13 15.83
CA PRO A 110 -7.64 -13.21 16.90
C PRO A 110 -6.80 -13.91 17.95
N ARG A 111 -5.83 -13.20 18.53
CA ARG A 111 -5.07 -13.72 19.66
C ARG A 111 -6.00 -13.86 20.87
N ASN A 112 -6.52 -15.06 21.08
CA ASN A 112 -7.10 -15.42 22.38
C ASN A 112 -5.96 -15.87 23.28
N LEU A 113 -5.88 -15.26 24.47
CA LEU A 113 -4.83 -15.53 25.47
C LEU A 113 -4.83 -17.00 25.95
N ASP A 114 -5.91 -17.73 25.69
CA ASP A 114 -6.16 -19.08 26.20
C ASP A 114 -5.64 -20.21 25.29
N THR A 115 -5.18 -19.91 24.07
CA THR A 115 -4.70 -20.93 23.11
C THR A 115 -3.20 -20.79 22.85
N ILE A 116 -2.40 -20.81 23.93
CA ILE A 116 -0.93 -20.83 23.89
C ILE A 116 -0.44 -22.21 23.43
N GLY A 117 -0.56 -22.53 22.14
CA GLY A 117 0.04 -23.77 21.64
C GLY A 117 -0.36 -24.24 20.24
N SER A 118 -1.45 -23.73 19.67
CA SER A 118 -1.85 -24.10 18.31
C SER A 118 -2.27 -22.87 17.53
N MET A 119 -1.28 -22.06 17.14
CA MET A 119 -1.49 -21.12 16.05
C MET A 119 -1.52 -21.97 14.78
N GLY A 120 -2.72 -22.44 14.39
CA GLY A 120 -2.90 -23.19 13.15
C GLY A 120 -2.32 -22.40 11.96
N ASP A 121 -1.94 -23.13 10.90
CA ASP A 121 -1.31 -22.51 9.73
C ASP A 121 -2.19 -21.37 9.21
N PRO A 122 -1.63 -20.14 9.05
CA PRO A 122 -2.41 -19.00 8.61
C PRO A 122 -2.92 -19.19 7.18
N VAL A 123 -4.11 -18.66 6.92
CA VAL A 123 -4.65 -18.66 5.55
C VAL A 123 -3.92 -17.60 4.73
N LEU A 124 -3.30 -18.05 3.63
CA LEU A 124 -2.39 -17.24 2.84
C LEU A 124 -2.97 -16.93 1.45
N GLN A 125 -2.71 -15.70 0.99
CA GLN A 125 -2.91 -15.29 -0.40
C GLN A 125 -1.68 -14.57 -0.95
N ASN A 126 -1.25 -14.95 -2.16
CA ASN A 126 -0.15 -14.29 -2.86
C ASN A 126 -0.63 -13.08 -3.67
N ALA A 127 0.14 -12.00 -3.65
CA ALA A 127 -0.02 -10.86 -4.54
C ALA A 127 0.57 -11.18 -5.94
N PRO A 128 0.16 -10.44 -6.99
CA PRO A 128 0.89 -10.41 -8.24
C PRO A 128 2.37 -10.06 -8.01
N LYS A 129 3.26 -10.57 -8.86
CA LYS A 129 4.66 -10.15 -8.86
C LYS A 129 4.74 -8.66 -9.20
N PHE A 130 5.74 -7.99 -8.64
CA PHE A 130 5.91 -6.55 -8.83
C PHE A 130 7.37 -6.19 -9.08
N ILE A 131 7.64 -5.49 -10.18
CA ILE A 131 8.95 -4.96 -10.55
C ILE A 131 8.88 -3.43 -10.44
N PRO A 132 9.39 -2.83 -9.34
CA PRO A 132 9.19 -1.41 -9.04
C PRO A 132 9.66 -0.48 -10.17
N TYR A 133 10.83 -0.77 -10.75
CA TYR A 133 11.37 -0.01 -11.87
C TYR A 133 10.45 -0.03 -13.08
N LEU A 134 9.71 -1.11 -13.34
CA LEU A 134 8.84 -1.25 -14.51
C LEU A 134 7.40 -0.82 -14.25
N GLU A 135 6.92 -0.93 -13.02
CA GLU A 135 5.49 -0.83 -12.72
C GLU A 135 5.11 0.37 -11.84
N THR A 136 6.09 1.04 -11.20
CA THR A 136 5.78 2.27 -10.46
C THR A 136 5.27 3.35 -11.40
N LYS A 137 4.17 4.00 -11.02
CA LYS A 137 3.64 5.15 -11.75
C LYS A 137 4.51 6.36 -11.49
N LEU A 138 4.69 7.18 -12.52
CA LEU A 138 5.31 8.49 -12.35
C LEU A 138 4.25 9.46 -11.83
N GLY A 139 4.56 10.12 -10.71
CA GLY A 139 3.71 11.17 -10.15
C GLY A 139 3.65 12.39 -11.06
N GLN A 140 2.72 13.30 -10.77
CA GLN A 140 2.59 14.55 -11.51
C GLN A 140 3.87 15.40 -11.37
N PRO A 141 4.55 15.74 -12.47
CA PRO A 141 5.75 16.58 -12.42
C PRO A 141 5.39 18.03 -12.09
N THR A 142 6.33 18.73 -11.45
CA THR A 142 6.18 20.14 -11.05
C THR A 142 7.13 21.00 -11.87
N ILE A 143 6.68 22.18 -12.29
CA ILE A 143 7.55 23.18 -12.93
C ILE A 143 8.31 23.92 -11.83
N GLN A 144 9.63 23.88 -11.89
CA GLN A 144 10.49 24.57 -10.93
C GLN A 144 10.62 26.05 -11.28
N SER A 145 10.86 26.35 -12.55
CA SER A 145 10.99 27.71 -13.04
C SER A 145 10.73 27.78 -14.54
N PHE A 146 10.50 28.98 -15.03
CA PHE A 146 10.45 29.28 -16.45
C PHE A 146 11.07 30.65 -16.72
N GLU A 147 11.73 30.80 -17.85
CA GLU A 147 12.43 32.02 -18.24
C GLU A 147 12.22 32.27 -19.73
N GLN A 148 11.80 33.48 -20.08
CA GLN A 148 11.67 33.89 -21.48
C GLN A 148 12.89 34.73 -21.90
N VAL A 149 13.68 34.21 -22.82
CA VAL A 149 14.82 34.89 -23.42
C VAL A 149 14.51 35.19 -24.89
N GLY A 150 14.07 36.42 -25.15
CA GLY A 150 13.60 36.87 -26.46
C GLY A 150 12.37 36.09 -26.92
N THR A 151 12.50 35.35 -28.01
CA THR A 151 11.45 34.43 -28.48
C THR A 151 11.47 33.10 -27.74
N LYS A 152 12.56 32.71 -27.07
CA LYS A 152 12.66 31.39 -26.46
C LYS A 152 12.06 31.35 -25.06
N LEU A 153 11.26 30.33 -24.76
CA LEU A 153 10.84 30.01 -23.40
C LEU A 153 11.60 28.77 -22.93
N ASN A 154 12.33 28.92 -21.84
CA ASN A 154 13.00 27.86 -21.12
C ASN A 154 12.12 27.46 -19.95
N VAL A 155 11.79 26.18 -19.80
CA VAL A 155 11.07 25.65 -18.64
C VAL A 155 11.94 24.59 -17.98
N THR A 156 12.13 24.75 -16.68
CA THR A 156 12.87 23.80 -15.85
C THR A 156 11.89 23.00 -15.02
N VAL A 157 12.03 21.69 -15.07
CA VAL A 157 11.19 20.73 -14.36
C VAL A 157 11.84 20.41 -13.03
N GLN A 158 11.07 20.37 -11.96
CA GLN A 158 11.57 19.90 -10.68
C GLN A 158 11.84 18.40 -10.76
N ASP A 159 13.07 18.00 -10.45
CA ASP A 159 13.42 16.59 -10.33
C ASP A 159 12.94 16.08 -8.97
N ALA A 160 11.85 15.29 -9.00
CA ALA A 160 11.20 14.82 -7.80
C ALA A 160 12.09 13.81 -7.08
N ARG A 161 12.27 14.00 -5.76
CA ARG A 161 12.98 13.04 -4.91
C ARG A 161 12.15 11.77 -4.75
N THR A 162 12.83 10.64 -4.72
CA THR A 162 12.26 9.33 -4.44
C THR A 162 12.74 8.83 -3.08
N LEU A 163 12.12 7.75 -2.57
CA LEU A 163 12.60 7.07 -1.37
C LEU A 163 13.73 6.06 -1.65
N VAL A 164 14.15 5.92 -2.91
CA VAL A 164 15.30 5.12 -3.31
C VAL A 164 16.57 5.74 -2.76
N ARG A 165 17.44 4.92 -2.17
CA ARG A 165 18.70 5.37 -1.61
C ARG A 165 19.89 4.76 -2.31
N ARG A 166 20.92 5.57 -2.52
CA ARG A 166 22.27 5.12 -2.86
C ARG A 166 23.24 5.82 -1.92
N ASN A 167 24.09 5.04 -1.26
CA ASN A 167 25.09 5.55 -0.31
C ASN A 167 24.50 6.50 0.76
N GLY A 168 23.32 6.18 1.29
CA GLY A 168 22.63 6.96 2.32
C GLY A 168 21.90 8.22 1.82
N THR A 169 22.04 8.58 0.54
CA THR A 169 21.36 9.73 -0.08
C THR A 169 20.12 9.31 -0.86
N PHE A 170 19.07 10.14 -0.81
CA PHE A 170 17.85 9.93 -1.59
C PHE A 170 18.09 10.29 -3.05
N LEU A 171 17.76 9.37 -3.95
CA LEU A 171 17.85 9.54 -5.39
C LEU A 171 16.63 10.28 -5.93
N SER A 172 16.83 11.10 -6.95
CA SER A 172 15.74 11.67 -7.74
C SER A 172 15.17 10.68 -8.75
N LEU A 173 14.06 11.03 -9.40
CA LEU A 173 13.52 10.25 -10.52
C LEU A 173 14.55 10.16 -11.65
N ARG A 174 15.27 11.25 -11.94
CA ARG A 174 16.32 11.25 -12.95
C ARG A 174 17.50 10.36 -12.56
N ASP A 175 17.89 10.33 -11.30
CA ASP A 175 18.98 9.47 -10.82
C ASP A 175 18.65 7.98 -10.97
N VAL A 176 17.38 7.61 -10.78
CA VAL A 176 16.92 6.22 -10.89
C VAL A 176 16.70 5.79 -12.34
N PHE A 177 15.98 6.58 -13.12
CA PHE A 177 15.60 6.22 -14.50
C PHE A 177 16.61 6.68 -15.55
N GLY A 178 17.42 7.68 -15.26
CA GLY A 178 18.41 8.24 -16.19
C GLY A 178 17.79 8.65 -17.53
N LYS A 179 18.21 7.93 -18.58
CA LYS A 179 17.76 8.14 -19.97
C LYS A 179 16.38 7.53 -20.27
N ASP A 180 15.88 6.67 -19.40
CA ASP A 180 14.55 6.05 -19.55
C ASP A 180 13.41 7.00 -19.12
N LEU A 181 13.73 8.20 -18.61
CA LEU A 181 12.76 9.23 -18.22
C LEU A 181 12.71 10.35 -19.26
N ARG A 182 11.50 10.70 -19.70
CA ARG A 182 11.26 11.83 -20.60
C ARG A 182 10.19 12.73 -20.04
N TYR A 183 10.39 14.04 -20.17
CA TYR A 183 9.36 15.03 -19.87
C TYR A 183 8.74 15.54 -21.16
N THR A 184 7.41 15.59 -21.19
CA THR A 184 6.65 16.19 -22.29
C THR A 184 5.94 17.42 -21.77
N LEU A 185 6.24 18.56 -22.37
CA LEU A 185 5.58 19.81 -22.08
C LEU A 185 4.53 20.12 -23.14
N TYR A 186 3.33 20.42 -22.68
CA TYR A 186 2.23 20.96 -23.45
C TYR A 186 2.09 22.44 -23.15
N TYR A 187 1.97 23.26 -24.19
CA TYR A 187 1.79 24.69 -24.02
C TYR A 187 0.83 25.28 -25.05
N TRP A 188 0.14 26.36 -24.67
CA TRP A 188 -0.76 27.08 -25.57
C TRP A 188 -0.78 28.56 -25.19
N LYS A 189 -1.07 29.42 -26.17
CA LYS A 189 -1.29 30.85 -25.93
C LYS A 189 -2.71 31.03 -25.42
N ALA A 190 -2.92 31.93 -24.48
CA ALA A 190 -4.28 32.28 -24.01
C ALA A 190 -5.21 32.71 -25.17
N SER A 191 -4.66 33.38 -26.19
CA SER A 191 -5.38 33.85 -27.36
C SER A 191 -5.55 32.81 -28.48
N SER A 192 -5.16 31.56 -28.28
CA SER A 192 -5.19 30.50 -29.30
C SER A 192 -5.75 29.19 -28.74
N THR A 193 -6.58 28.52 -29.53
CA THR A 193 -7.07 27.18 -29.23
C THR A 193 -6.05 26.07 -29.53
N GLY A 194 -5.00 26.37 -30.30
CA GLY A 194 -3.95 25.39 -30.65
C GLY A 194 -3.03 25.03 -29.48
N LYS A 195 -3.08 23.76 -29.05
CA LYS A 195 -2.11 23.16 -28.12
C LYS A 195 -0.85 22.72 -28.86
N LYS A 196 0.31 23.06 -28.33
CA LYS A 196 1.63 22.64 -28.83
C LYS A 196 2.27 21.67 -27.86
N ARG A 197 3.15 20.80 -28.36
CA ARG A 197 3.87 19.77 -27.61
C ARG A 197 5.38 19.90 -27.86
N SER A 198 6.17 19.78 -26.81
CA SER A 198 7.63 19.63 -26.85
C SER A 198 8.05 18.52 -25.89
N SER A 199 9.07 17.74 -26.23
CA SER A 199 9.59 16.69 -25.36
C SER A 199 11.10 16.86 -25.16
N SER A 200 11.55 16.60 -23.94
CA SER A 200 12.96 16.66 -23.57
C SER A 200 13.34 15.46 -22.71
N TRP A 201 14.53 14.95 -22.98
CA TRP A 201 15.21 13.95 -22.14
C TRP A 201 15.95 14.63 -20.98
N GLU A 202 16.12 15.94 -21.04
CA GLU A 202 16.79 16.75 -20.03
C GLU A 202 15.77 17.33 -19.04
N GLN A 203 16.26 17.93 -17.96
CA GLN A 203 15.43 18.56 -16.94
C GLN A 203 14.89 19.94 -17.38
N TRP A 204 15.26 20.40 -18.57
CA TRP A 204 14.80 21.64 -19.15
C TRP A 204 14.29 21.44 -20.57
N CYS A 205 13.34 22.29 -20.95
CA CYS A 205 12.80 22.40 -22.30
C CYS A 205 13.01 23.83 -22.78
N SER A 206 13.71 24.05 -23.90
CA SER A 206 13.78 25.36 -24.57
C SER A 206 13.03 25.32 -25.89
N TRP A 207 12.22 26.33 -26.18
CA TRP A 207 11.59 26.46 -27.50
C TRP A 207 11.35 27.89 -27.93
N SER A 208 11.42 28.11 -29.24
CA SER A 208 11.11 29.41 -29.86
C SER A 208 9.59 29.64 -29.92
N SER A 209 9.12 30.64 -29.19
CA SER A 209 7.79 31.23 -29.27
C SER A 209 7.79 32.45 -30.19
N SER A 210 6.81 32.58 -31.07
CA SER A 210 6.75 33.67 -32.06
C SER A 210 6.37 35.04 -31.49
N SER A 211 6.19 35.19 -30.17
CA SER A 211 5.74 36.46 -29.57
C SER A 211 6.24 36.64 -28.14
N SER A 212 6.81 37.81 -27.85
CA SER A 212 7.41 38.18 -26.56
C SER A 212 6.41 38.46 -25.42
N SER A 213 5.09 38.35 -25.63
CA SER A 213 4.09 38.93 -24.71
C SER A 213 2.81 38.12 -24.45
N SER A 214 2.71 36.86 -24.87
CA SER A 214 1.47 36.08 -24.66
C SER A 214 1.52 35.25 -23.37
N CYS A 215 0.47 35.32 -22.54
CA CYS A 215 0.25 34.38 -21.43
C CYS A 215 0.28 32.93 -21.95
N LEU A 216 1.26 32.16 -21.49
CA LEU A 216 1.48 30.77 -21.86
C LEU A 216 1.03 29.89 -20.70
N TYR A 217 0.15 28.94 -21.00
CA TYR A 217 -0.18 27.87 -20.05
C TYR A 217 0.72 26.67 -20.31
N HIS A 218 1.04 25.93 -19.25
CA HIS A 218 1.94 24.79 -19.30
C HIS A 218 1.35 23.58 -18.58
N CYS A 219 1.40 22.42 -19.22
CA CYS A 219 1.19 21.12 -18.58
C CYS A 219 2.37 20.23 -18.85
N ILE A 220 2.84 19.50 -17.84
CA ILE A 220 3.96 18.59 -18.00
C ILE A 220 3.54 17.16 -17.65
N SER A 221 3.98 16.20 -18.46
CA SER A 221 3.88 14.77 -18.16
C SER A 221 5.27 14.16 -18.11
N ALA A 222 5.42 13.13 -17.27
CA ALA A 222 6.61 12.30 -17.20
C ALA A 222 6.27 10.94 -17.80
N GLU A 223 7.08 10.47 -18.74
CA GLU A 223 6.84 9.23 -19.48
C GLU A 223 8.11 8.39 -19.49
N ARG A 224 7.93 7.07 -19.49
CA ARG A 224 8.99 6.12 -19.83
C ARG A 224 8.68 5.51 -21.20
N PRO A 225 9.55 5.68 -22.20
CA PRO A 225 9.35 5.03 -23.49
C PRO A 225 9.41 3.52 -23.32
N GLU A 226 8.48 2.78 -23.92
CA GLU A 226 8.59 1.33 -23.98
C GLU A 226 9.88 0.93 -24.72
N ARG A 227 10.72 0.13 -24.08
CA ARG A 227 11.87 -0.49 -24.74
C ARG A 227 11.31 -1.49 -25.76
N GLY A 228 11.29 -1.09 -27.03
CA GLY A 228 10.37 -1.62 -28.04
C GLY A 228 10.36 -3.13 -28.22
N ARG A 229 9.16 -3.65 -28.55
CA ARG A 229 9.02 -4.78 -29.46
C ARG A 229 9.71 -4.40 -30.78
N MET A 230 10.94 -4.88 -30.95
CA MET A 230 11.65 -4.85 -32.22
C MET A 230 10.76 -5.46 -33.31
N GLY A 231 10.59 -4.74 -34.42
CA GLY A 231 9.51 -4.94 -35.38
C GLY A 231 9.46 -6.33 -36.02
N ARG A 232 8.23 -6.82 -36.22
CA ARG A 232 7.90 -7.59 -37.41
C ARG A 232 7.29 -6.61 -38.41
N SER A 233 8.14 -6.08 -39.28
CA SER A 233 7.69 -5.58 -40.57
C SER A 233 7.12 -6.78 -41.32
N ALA A 234 5.80 -6.81 -41.50
CA ALA A 234 5.22 -7.61 -42.57
C ALA A 234 5.75 -7.03 -43.88
N ARG A 235 6.54 -7.81 -44.61
CA ARG A 235 6.76 -7.55 -46.03
C ARG A 235 5.53 -8.09 -46.77
N HIS A 236 4.98 -7.24 -47.63
CA HIS A 236 4.12 -7.66 -48.73
C HIS A 236 4.84 -8.65 -49.64
#